data_AF-A0A2V9ZCH6-F1
#
_entry.id   AF-A0A2V9ZCH6-F1
#
_cell.length_a   1.000
_cell.length_b   1.000
_cell.length_c   1.000
_cell.angle_alpha   90.00
_cell.angle_beta   90.00
_cell.angle_gamma   90.00
#
_symmetry.space_group_name_H-M   'P 1'
#
loop_
_entity.id
_entity.type
_entity.pdbx_description
1 polymer ?
#
loop_
_entity_poly.entity_id
_entity_poly.type
_entity_poly.pdbx_seq_one_letter_code
_entity_poly.pdbx_strand_id
1 'polypeptide(L)'
;MTVMKMQRISCRITAFLFLLMVALAAQGAAQCVTATGGGSFVNTAFASQTGTFTATFDATTSLSHMNSVVALSHGAGTAYTAFANLVAFNGTQGVILARDGAAYSAVTNVPYAGGQTFHFRLVVNVTAHTYSIFVTPPGGSELIIGSDFHFRVEQNTVTSLNNLGVFVGATSGTLQVCNFAIGGTPNFSLSVSPTSQSTGAGSSTNYTVTVTPANGFSGGVTLSTTGLPSGASSSFSP
;
A
#
# COMPACT_ATOMS: atom_id res chain seq x y z
N MET A 1 -17.71 -10.75 -3.72
CA MET A 1 -17.47 -11.60 -2.54
C MET A 1 -18.06 -12.93 -2.94
N THR A 2 -17.22 -13.87 -3.34
CA THR A 2 -17.68 -15.01 -4.14
C THR A 2 -17.86 -16.23 -3.25
N VAL A 3 -19.06 -16.80 -3.26
CA VAL A 3 -19.39 -18.00 -2.50
C VAL A 3 -19.09 -19.23 -3.35
N MET A 4 -18.20 -20.09 -2.86
CA MET A 4 -17.90 -21.38 -3.46
C MET A 4 -18.67 -22.48 -2.72
N LYS A 5 -19.53 -23.22 -3.43
CA LYS A 5 -20.12 -24.45 -2.92
C LYS A 5 -19.16 -25.61 -3.19
N MET A 6 -18.83 -26.39 -2.17
CA MET A 6 -17.96 -27.57 -2.32
C MET A 6 -18.69 -28.80 -1.77
N GLN A 7 -18.79 -29.86 -2.58
CA GLN A 7 -19.18 -31.18 -2.10
C GLN A 7 -17.94 -32.12 -2.10
N ARG A 8 -17.87 -32.96 -1.06
CA ARG A 8 -16.93 -34.08 -0.75
C ARG A 8 -15.55 -33.79 -0.13
N ILE A 9 -15.05 -34.88 0.48
CA ILE A 9 -14.38 -35.06 1.78
C ILE A 9 -12.87 -35.34 1.64
N SER A 10 -12.09 -34.77 2.58
CA SER A 10 -10.69 -35.02 3.00
C SER A 10 -9.65 -35.48 1.97
N CYS A 11 -8.83 -34.53 1.49
CA CYS A 11 -7.41 -34.76 1.21
C CYS A 11 -6.64 -33.42 1.25
N ARG A 12 -5.49 -33.38 1.93
CA ARG A 12 -4.60 -32.19 1.95
C ARG A 12 -3.97 -32.03 0.57
N ILE A 13 -4.22 -30.90 -0.10
CA ILE A 13 -3.61 -30.59 -1.41
C ILE A 13 -2.95 -29.22 -1.33
N THR A 14 -1.63 -29.19 -1.49
CA THR A 14 -0.82 -27.98 -1.64
C THR A 14 -0.62 -27.74 -3.14
N ALA A 15 -1.10 -26.62 -3.67
CA ALA A 15 -0.95 -26.26 -5.08
C ALA A 15 -0.08 -25.01 -5.21
N PHE A 16 1.03 -25.11 -5.96
CA PHE A 16 1.87 -23.97 -6.33
C PHE A 16 1.46 -23.46 -7.72
N LEU A 17 1.23 -22.14 -7.79
CA LEU A 17 0.76 -21.39 -8.96
C LEU A 17 1.89 -20.45 -9.41
N PHE A 18 2.27 -20.45 -10.70
CA PHE A 18 3.18 -19.45 -11.26
C PHE A 18 2.56 -18.87 -12.54
N LEU A 19 2.43 -17.54 -12.62
CA LEU A 19 1.98 -16.82 -13.81
C LEU A 19 2.65 -15.42 -13.84
N LEU A 20 3.13 -15.02 -15.02
CA LEU A 20 3.77 -13.72 -15.29
C LEU A 20 2.87 -12.90 -16.22
N MET A 21 2.53 -11.66 -15.84
CA MET A 21 1.89 -10.66 -16.71
C MET A 21 2.33 -9.24 -16.32
N VAL A 22 2.58 -8.39 -17.32
CA VAL A 22 2.88 -6.95 -17.19
C VAL A 22 1.67 -6.18 -17.73
N ALA A 23 1.20 -5.16 -17.02
CA ALA A 23 0.19 -4.23 -17.54
C ALA A 23 0.58 -2.76 -17.27
N LEU A 24 0.31 -1.92 -18.25
CA LEU A 24 0.55 -0.47 -18.26
C LEU A 24 -0.80 0.23 -18.01
N ALA A 25 -0.92 1.05 -16.98
CA ALA A 25 -2.14 1.79 -16.64
C ALA A 25 -2.08 3.24 -17.14
N ALA A 26 -3.17 3.72 -17.75
CA ALA A 26 -3.36 5.11 -18.17
C ALA A 26 -4.07 5.92 -17.06
N GLN A 27 -3.52 7.09 -16.70
CA GLN A 27 -3.97 7.91 -15.56
C GLN A 27 -5.13 8.88 -15.93
N GLY A 28 -6.22 8.87 -15.15
CA GLY A 28 -7.24 9.92 -15.15
C GLY A 28 -6.79 11.17 -14.36
N ALA A 29 -7.59 12.26 -14.42
CA ALA A 29 -7.27 13.58 -13.86
C ALA A 29 -6.70 13.56 -12.42
N ALA A 30 -5.65 14.36 -12.19
CA ALA A 30 -4.90 14.46 -10.94
C ALA A 30 -5.80 14.69 -9.71
N GLN A 31 -6.06 13.64 -8.93
CA GLN A 31 -6.69 13.78 -7.62
C GLN A 31 -5.66 14.33 -6.62
N CYS A 32 -6.03 15.39 -5.91
CA CYS A 32 -5.19 16.03 -4.91
C CYS A 32 -5.87 16.05 -3.54
N VAL A 33 -5.08 15.95 -2.49
CA VAL A 33 -5.49 16.16 -1.10
C VAL A 33 -4.61 17.21 -0.45
N THR A 34 -5.17 17.97 0.50
CA THR A 34 -4.45 19.05 1.17
C THR A 34 -4.61 18.92 2.67
N ALA A 35 -3.49 18.87 3.40
CA ALA A 35 -3.47 19.01 4.85
C ALA A 35 -3.06 20.45 5.23
N THR A 36 -3.57 20.93 6.35
CA THR A 36 -3.35 22.31 6.84
C THR A 36 -2.74 22.27 8.23
N GLY A 37 -1.86 23.24 8.53
CA GLY A 37 -1.27 23.40 9.85
C GLY A 37 -2.32 23.55 10.95
N GLY A 38 -2.07 22.93 12.09
CA GLY A 38 -3.03 22.83 13.20
C GLY A 38 -4.20 21.86 12.96
N GLY A 39 -4.26 21.19 11.81
CA GLY A 39 -5.29 20.19 11.49
C GLY A 39 -4.97 18.79 12.02
N SER A 40 -5.73 17.80 11.56
CA SER A 40 -5.51 16.37 11.77
C SER A 40 -4.95 15.70 10.51
N PHE A 41 -4.56 14.42 10.61
CA PHE A 41 -4.19 13.62 9.43
C PHE A 41 -5.35 13.57 8.42
N VAL A 42 -5.06 13.94 7.18
CA VAL A 42 -5.94 13.71 6.03
C VAL A 42 -5.64 12.33 5.49
N ASN A 43 -6.64 11.46 5.49
CA ASN A 43 -6.50 10.06 5.14
C ASN A 43 -7.17 9.76 3.79
N THR A 44 -6.51 8.96 2.95
CA THR A 44 -7.04 8.52 1.66
C THR A 44 -6.80 7.03 1.50
N ALA A 45 -7.87 6.25 1.45
CA ALA A 45 -7.79 4.81 1.28
C ALA A 45 -7.36 4.42 -0.14
N PHE A 46 -6.63 3.32 -0.26
CA PHE A 46 -6.30 2.67 -1.53
C PHE A 46 -6.40 1.16 -1.40
N ALA A 47 -6.27 0.43 -2.51
CA ALA A 47 -6.34 -1.03 -2.52
C ALA A 47 -5.27 -1.66 -1.62
N SER A 48 -5.61 -2.68 -0.85
CA SER A 48 -4.68 -3.30 0.09
C SER A 48 -3.46 -3.92 -0.59
N GLN A 49 -2.27 -3.60 -0.09
CA GLN A 49 -1.00 -4.15 -0.55
C GLN A 49 -0.37 -5.01 0.54
N THR A 50 0.01 -6.23 0.19
CA THR A 50 0.59 -7.22 1.12
C THR A 50 2.01 -7.66 0.72
N GLY A 51 2.43 -7.35 -0.51
CA GLY A 51 3.73 -7.72 -1.07
C GLY A 51 4.62 -6.50 -1.33
N THR A 52 5.38 -6.56 -2.43
CA THR A 52 6.16 -5.41 -2.91
C THR A 52 5.33 -4.56 -3.87
N PHE A 53 5.39 -3.25 -3.69
CA PHE A 53 4.70 -2.27 -4.53
C PHE A 53 5.48 -0.96 -4.61
N THR A 54 5.11 -0.11 -5.56
CA THR A 54 5.65 1.24 -5.69
C THR A 54 4.54 2.25 -5.40
N ALA A 55 4.76 3.18 -4.48
CA ALA A 55 3.89 4.35 -4.32
C ALA A 55 4.56 5.57 -4.96
N THR A 56 3.82 6.32 -5.77
CA THR A 56 4.29 7.60 -6.33
C THR A 56 3.32 8.70 -5.95
N PHE A 57 3.82 9.92 -5.76
CA PHE A 57 3.00 11.11 -5.58
C PHE A 57 3.83 12.36 -5.80
N ASP A 58 3.14 13.47 -6.07
CA ASP A 58 3.73 14.80 -6.05
C ASP A 58 3.35 15.50 -4.75
N ALA A 59 4.31 16.18 -4.12
CA ALA A 59 4.06 16.92 -2.88
C ALA A 59 4.63 18.33 -2.93
N THR A 60 3.82 19.29 -2.45
CA THR A 60 4.13 20.72 -2.44
C THR A 60 3.80 21.28 -1.06
N THR A 61 4.80 21.76 -0.33
CA THR A 61 4.58 22.54 0.90
C THR A 61 4.35 24.01 0.54
N SER A 62 3.48 24.71 1.25
CA SER A 62 3.27 26.16 1.01
C SER A 62 4.37 27.03 1.61
N LEU A 63 5.09 26.53 2.60
CA LEU A 63 6.13 27.25 3.33
C LEU A 63 7.45 26.48 3.29
N SER A 64 8.55 27.23 3.30
CA SER A 64 9.88 26.71 3.64
C SER A 64 9.95 26.48 5.15
N HIS A 65 10.73 25.50 5.62
CA HIS A 65 10.95 25.26 7.05
C HIS A 65 9.66 24.96 7.86
N MET A 66 8.77 24.17 7.27
CA MET A 66 7.53 23.69 7.90
C MET A 66 7.56 22.17 8.07
N ASN A 67 7.28 21.67 9.28
CA ASN A 67 7.16 20.24 9.53
C ASN A 67 5.89 19.69 8.87
N SER A 68 6.03 18.75 7.95
CA SER A 68 4.91 18.03 7.34
C SER A 68 5.34 16.65 6.86
N VAL A 69 4.37 15.74 6.72
CA VAL A 69 4.63 14.36 6.34
C VAL A 69 3.61 13.82 5.34
N VAL A 70 4.09 12.92 4.49
CA VAL A 70 3.28 12.01 3.66
C VAL A 70 3.64 10.59 4.05
N ALA A 71 2.65 9.72 4.26
CA ALA A 71 2.85 8.49 5.01
C ALA A 71 1.95 7.35 4.52
N LEU A 72 2.38 6.09 4.69
CA LEU A 72 1.56 4.91 4.39
C LEU A 72 1.25 4.13 5.67
N SER A 73 0.02 3.66 5.81
CA SER A 73 -0.47 2.92 6.98
C SER A 73 -1.41 1.77 6.61
N HIS A 74 -1.66 0.91 7.60
CA HIS A 74 -2.83 0.05 7.63
C HIS A 74 -4.01 0.80 8.24
N GLY A 75 -5.07 1.02 7.47
CA GLY A 75 -6.22 1.83 7.85
C GLY A 75 -5.88 3.31 8.02
N ALA A 76 -6.91 4.12 8.28
CA ALA A 76 -6.73 5.54 8.54
C ALA A 76 -5.91 5.75 9.83
N GLY A 77 -4.79 6.47 9.70
CA GLY A 77 -3.92 6.80 10.83
C GLY A 77 -4.32 8.12 11.48
N THR A 78 -4.24 8.17 12.82
CA THR A 78 -4.54 9.38 13.62
C THR A 78 -3.33 9.90 14.40
N ALA A 79 -2.21 9.19 14.34
CA ALA A 79 -0.95 9.57 14.98
C ALA A 79 0.23 9.05 14.15
N TYR A 80 1.41 9.66 14.32
CA TYR A 80 2.63 9.24 13.62
C TYR A 80 2.97 7.74 13.80
N THR A 81 2.60 7.16 14.94
CA THR A 81 2.85 5.74 15.27
C THR A 81 2.03 4.77 14.42
N ALA A 82 0.95 5.22 13.78
CA ALA A 82 0.11 4.40 12.91
C ALA A 82 0.71 4.18 11.51
N PHE A 83 1.75 4.94 11.14
CA PHE A 83 2.30 4.93 9.80
C PHE A 83 3.59 4.13 9.72
N ALA A 84 3.64 3.19 8.78
CA ALA A 84 4.74 2.27 8.58
C ALA A 84 5.97 2.98 8.01
N ASN A 85 5.77 3.89 7.05
CA ASN A 85 6.81 4.73 6.49
C ASN A 85 6.31 6.17 6.35
N LEU A 86 7.25 7.12 6.32
CA LEU A 86 6.99 8.54 6.20
C LEU A 86 8.06 9.20 5.31
N VAL A 87 7.62 10.13 4.48
CA VAL A 87 8.41 11.21 3.91
C VAL A 87 8.19 12.43 4.77
N ALA A 88 9.25 13.07 5.26
CA ALA A 88 9.17 14.20 6.16
C ALA A 88 9.87 15.43 5.57
N PHE A 89 9.11 16.51 5.37
CA PHE A 89 9.67 17.84 5.19
C PHE A 89 10.05 18.35 6.58
N ASN A 90 11.34 18.33 6.91
CA ASN A 90 11.82 18.71 8.24
C ASN A 90 11.96 20.23 8.34
N GLY A 91 11.11 20.85 9.14
CA GLY A 91 11.07 22.30 9.29
C GLY A 91 12.29 22.90 9.99
N THR A 92 12.93 22.14 10.89
CA THR A 92 14.10 22.63 11.63
C THR A 92 15.36 22.66 10.77
N GLN A 93 15.57 21.64 9.94
CA GLN A 93 16.76 21.49 9.10
C GLN A 93 16.55 22.02 7.68
N GLY A 94 15.30 22.22 7.24
CA GLY A 94 14.98 22.67 5.88
C GLY A 94 15.25 21.62 4.81
N VAL A 95 15.27 20.33 5.19
CA VAL A 95 15.57 19.20 4.29
C VAL A 95 14.47 18.14 4.32
N ILE A 96 14.45 17.31 3.30
CA ILE A 96 13.59 16.13 3.21
C ILE A 96 14.30 14.95 3.88
N LEU A 97 13.60 14.29 4.80
CA LEU A 97 14.02 13.08 5.49
C LEU A 97 13.00 11.95 5.27
N ALA A 98 13.38 10.75 5.67
CA ALA A 98 12.51 9.59 5.72
C ALA A 98 12.58 8.90 7.09
N ARG A 99 11.58 8.11 7.43
CA ARG A 99 11.58 7.29 8.66
C ARG A 99 12.43 6.04 8.45
N ASP A 100 13.35 5.74 9.38
CA ASP A 100 14.08 4.48 9.42
C ASP A 100 13.98 3.91 10.84
N GLY A 101 13.06 2.96 11.03
CA GLY A 101 12.78 2.41 12.35
C GLY A 101 12.36 3.47 13.37
N ALA A 102 13.24 3.76 14.33
CA ALA A 102 12.99 4.72 15.41
C ALA A 102 13.37 6.17 15.06
N ALA A 103 14.13 6.39 13.99
CA ALA A 103 14.74 7.69 13.66
C ALA A 103 14.21 8.28 12.35
N TYR A 104 14.44 9.58 12.15
CA TYR A 104 14.37 10.20 10.83
C TYR A 104 15.79 10.27 10.26
N SER A 105 15.98 9.87 9.02
CA SER A 105 17.28 9.74 8.37
C SER A 105 17.19 10.13 6.89
N ALA A 106 18.34 10.47 6.31
CA ALA A 106 18.51 10.63 4.87
C ALA A 106 19.98 10.34 4.51
N VAL A 107 20.19 9.63 3.41
CA VAL A 107 21.49 9.47 2.76
C VAL A 107 21.87 10.74 2.00
N THR A 108 20.88 11.34 1.34
CA THR A 108 21.04 12.62 0.63
C THR A 108 20.21 13.69 1.31
N ASN A 109 20.87 14.75 1.76
CA ASN A 109 20.18 15.95 2.26
C ASN A 109 19.62 16.74 1.08
N VAL A 110 18.31 16.66 0.86
CA VAL A 110 17.63 17.41 -0.20
C VAL A 110 16.93 18.63 0.42
N PRO A 111 17.42 19.86 0.18
CA PRO A 111 16.75 21.06 0.66
C PRO A 111 15.37 21.21 0.02
N TYR A 112 14.44 21.83 0.75
CA TYR A 112 13.13 22.19 0.19
C TYR A 112 12.78 23.64 0.47
N ALA A 113 11.97 24.20 -0.43
CA ALA A 113 11.40 25.53 -0.30
C ALA A 113 9.89 25.46 -0.55
N GLY A 114 9.13 26.36 0.08
CA GLY A 114 7.69 26.48 -0.14
C GLY A 114 7.38 26.80 -1.60
N GLY A 115 6.27 26.26 -2.11
CA GLY A 115 5.81 26.40 -3.49
C GLY A 115 6.47 25.44 -4.48
N GLN A 116 7.52 24.73 -4.09
CA GLN A 116 8.20 23.76 -4.95
C GLN A 116 7.52 22.39 -4.88
N THR A 117 7.22 21.83 -6.05
CA THR A 117 6.64 20.48 -6.17
C THR A 117 7.74 19.45 -6.37
N PHE A 118 7.76 18.45 -5.49
CA PHE A 118 8.68 17.32 -5.55
C PHE A 118 7.91 16.07 -5.96
N HIS A 119 8.49 15.27 -6.87
CA HIS A 119 7.95 13.95 -7.19
C HIS A 119 8.63 12.90 -6.32
N PHE A 120 7.84 12.05 -5.67
CA PHE A 120 8.33 10.97 -4.83
C PHE A 120 7.99 9.61 -5.41
N ARG A 121 8.92 8.68 -5.23
CA ARG A 121 8.73 7.27 -5.54
C ARG A 121 9.24 6.45 -4.37
N LEU A 122 8.38 5.64 -3.78
CA LEU A 122 8.69 4.72 -2.69
C LEU A 122 8.53 3.30 -3.21
N VAL A 123 9.58 2.49 -3.10
CA VAL A 123 9.51 1.04 -3.35
C VAL A 123 9.36 0.37 -1.99
N VAL A 124 8.18 -0.18 -1.72
CA VAL A 124 7.77 -0.67 -0.41
C VAL A 124 7.68 -2.18 -0.44
N ASN A 125 8.29 -2.85 0.55
CA ASN A 125 8.17 -4.28 0.77
C ASN A 125 7.49 -4.53 2.12
N VAL A 126 6.21 -4.88 2.09
CA VAL A 126 5.41 -5.10 3.31
C VAL A 126 5.90 -6.34 4.08
N THR A 127 6.29 -7.39 3.37
CA THR A 127 6.74 -8.65 4.00
C THR A 127 8.08 -8.49 4.72
N ALA A 128 8.99 -7.70 4.15
CA ALA A 128 10.29 -7.42 4.76
C ALA A 128 10.27 -6.24 5.73
N HIS A 129 9.15 -5.51 5.84
CA HIS A 129 9.03 -4.28 6.62
C HIS A 129 10.09 -3.24 6.26
N THR A 130 10.38 -3.08 4.96
CA THR A 130 11.36 -2.13 4.45
C THR A 130 10.82 -1.30 3.29
N TYR A 131 11.46 -0.17 3.03
CA TYR A 131 11.22 0.62 1.84
C TYR A 131 12.45 1.39 1.39
N SER A 132 12.56 1.60 0.08
CA SER A 132 13.50 2.55 -0.51
C SER A 132 12.72 3.77 -0.99
N ILE A 133 13.31 4.95 -0.84
CA ILE A 133 12.67 6.22 -1.15
C ILE A 133 13.54 7.10 -2.04
N PHE A 134 12.90 7.64 -3.07
CA PHE A 134 13.49 8.49 -4.08
C PHE A 134 12.69 9.79 -4.19
N VAL A 135 13.37 10.87 -4.52
CA VAL A 135 12.79 12.18 -4.77
C VAL A 135 13.36 12.80 -6.04
N THR A 136 12.51 13.40 -6.86
CA THR A 136 12.91 14.24 -7.98
C THR A 136 12.54 15.68 -7.66
N PRO A 137 13.53 16.55 -7.38
CA PRO A 137 13.29 17.98 -7.22
C PRO A 137 12.76 18.61 -8.51
N PRO A 138 12.05 19.75 -8.43
CA PRO A 138 11.58 20.46 -9.61
C PRO A 138 12.72 20.78 -10.58
N GLY A 139 12.60 20.32 -11.83
CA GLY A 139 13.62 20.49 -12.87
C GLY A 139 14.92 19.69 -12.66
N GLY A 140 14.97 18.83 -11.63
CA GLY A 140 16.13 18.00 -11.30
C GLY A 140 16.01 16.56 -11.81
N SER A 141 17.03 15.77 -11.52
CA SER A 141 17.01 14.31 -11.67
C SER A 141 16.59 13.63 -10.37
N GLU A 142 16.18 12.36 -10.47
CA GLU A 142 15.85 11.55 -9.30
C GLU A 142 17.08 11.34 -8.40
N LEU A 143 16.88 11.48 -7.09
CA LEU A 143 17.85 11.31 -6.02
C LEU A 143 17.33 10.26 -5.04
N ILE A 144 18.25 9.50 -4.44
CA ILE A 144 17.90 8.58 -3.36
C ILE A 144 17.92 9.30 -2.00
N ILE A 145 16.83 9.19 -1.24
CA ILE A 145 16.77 9.64 0.16
C ILE A 145 17.24 8.51 1.08
N GLY A 146 16.90 7.25 0.78
CA GLY A 146 17.28 6.10 1.59
C GLY A 146 16.98 4.78 0.86
N SER A 147 17.84 3.79 1.08
CA SER A 147 17.68 2.42 0.58
C SER A 147 17.39 1.48 1.75
N ASP A 148 16.38 0.62 1.59
CA ASP A 148 15.99 -0.43 2.54
C ASP A 148 15.81 0.08 3.99
N PHE A 149 15.28 1.30 4.13
CA PHE A 149 14.90 1.84 5.42
C PHE A 149 13.81 0.97 6.05
N HIS A 150 13.93 0.75 7.35
CA HIS A 150 12.99 -0.08 8.08
C HIS A 150 11.70 0.69 8.29
N PHE A 151 10.59 -0.03 8.25
CA PHE A 151 9.34 0.49 8.76
C PHE A 151 9.54 0.96 10.19
N ARG A 152 8.73 1.95 10.56
CA ARG A 152 8.63 2.45 11.91
C ARG A 152 8.51 1.28 12.90
N VAL A 153 9.21 1.35 14.02
CA VAL A 153 9.26 0.26 15.01
C VAL A 153 7.88 -0.18 15.51
N GLU A 154 6.93 0.75 15.65
CA GLU A 154 5.56 0.44 16.05
C GLU A 154 4.74 -0.30 14.96
N GLN A 155 5.26 -0.39 13.73
CA GLN A 155 4.62 -0.99 12.56
C GLN A 155 5.42 -2.16 11.96
N ASN A 156 6.38 -2.73 12.72
CA ASN A 156 7.23 -3.84 12.27
C ASN A 156 6.52 -5.21 12.18
N THR A 157 5.22 -5.25 12.45
CA THR A 157 4.38 -6.45 12.29
C THR A 157 3.20 -6.22 11.35
N VAL A 158 3.13 -5.06 10.68
CA VAL A 158 2.02 -4.76 9.77
C VAL A 158 2.03 -5.74 8.59
N THR A 159 0.87 -6.27 8.25
CA THR A 159 0.74 -7.29 7.18
C THR A 159 0.17 -6.74 5.88
N SER A 160 -0.36 -5.51 5.91
CA SER A 160 -0.84 -4.82 4.72
C SER A 160 -0.86 -3.31 4.89
N LEU A 161 -0.67 -2.58 3.79
CA LEU A 161 -0.84 -1.13 3.72
C LEU A 161 -1.96 -0.79 2.73
N ASN A 162 -2.84 0.12 3.12
CA ASN A 162 -4.04 0.46 2.33
C ASN A 162 -4.52 1.90 2.56
N ASN A 163 -3.68 2.77 3.14
CA ASN A 163 -4.03 4.15 3.42
C ASN A 163 -2.84 5.10 3.27
N LEU A 164 -3.08 6.23 2.60
CA LEU A 164 -2.20 7.38 2.53
C LEU A 164 -2.61 8.37 3.64
N GLY A 165 -1.66 8.80 4.45
CA GLY A 165 -1.82 9.88 5.42
C GLY A 165 -1.02 11.11 5.01
N VAL A 166 -1.64 12.28 5.06
CA VAL A 166 -1.00 13.58 4.82
C VAL A 166 -1.23 14.46 6.03
N PHE A 167 -0.16 15.07 6.55
CA PHE A 167 -0.25 15.86 7.77
C PHE A 167 0.75 17.02 7.79
N VAL A 168 0.33 18.14 8.39
CA VAL A 168 1.19 19.28 8.68
C VAL A 168 1.36 19.37 10.19
N GLY A 169 2.58 19.12 10.66
CA GLY A 169 2.94 19.22 12.08
C GLY A 169 3.25 20.65 12.54
N ALA A 170 3.32 21.61 11.62
CA ALA A 170 3.41 23.03 11.95
C ALA A 170 2.02 23.63 12.25
N THR A 171 2.00 24.81 12.89
CA THR A 171 0.76 25.53 13.21
C THR A 171 0.15 26.22 11.99
N SER A 172 0.93 26.49 10.95
CA SER A 172 0.50 27.19 9.74
C SER A 172 1.03 26.53 8.47
N GLY A 173 0.51 26.95 7.31
CA GLY A 173 0.86 26.44 6.00
C GLY A 173 0.05 25.19 5.59
N THR A 174 0.29 24.73 4.37
CA THR A 174 -0.38 23.58 3.78
C THR A 174 0.61 22.62 3.13
N LEU A 175 0.25 21.35 3.10
CA LEU A 175 0.90 20.32 2.30
C LEU A 175 -0.13 19.77 1.32
N GLN A 176 0.07 20.03 0.03
CA GLN A 176 -0.73 19.46 -1.04
C GLN A 176 -0.03 18.22 -1.58
N VAL A 177 -0.78 17.13 -1.72
CA VAL A 177 -0.32 15.88 -2.32
C VAL A 177 -1.23 15.54 -3.49
N CYS A 178 -0.65 15.40 -4.68
CA CYS A 178 -1.36 15.12 -5.93
C CYS A 178 -0.81 13.85 -6.57
N ASN A 179 -1.53 13.32 -7.56
CA ASN A 179 -1.06 12.23 -8.41
C ASN A 179 -0.62 10.98 -7.63
N PHE A 180 -1.23 10.75 -6.46
CA PHE A 180 -0.95 9.56 -5.68
C PHE A 180 -1.37 8.32 -6.48
N ALA A 181 -0.45 7.39 -6.64
CA ALA A 181 -0.70 6.14 -7.34
C ALA A 181 0.09 4.99 -6.71
N ILE A 182 -0.51 3.81 -6.79
CA ILE A 182 0.16 2.54 -6.50
C ILE A 182 0.49 1.88 -7.84
N GLY A 183 1.78 1.81 -8.13
CA GLY A 183 2.35 1.04 -9.23
C GLY A 183 3.02 -0.24 -8.75
N GLY A 184 3.45 -1.07 -9.69
CA GLY A 184 4.03 -2.39 -9.43
C GLY A 184 3.53 -3.38 -10.48
N THR A 185 4.01 -4.62 -10.43
CA THR A 185 3.40 -5.66 -11.27
C THR A 185 2.00 -5.92 -10.72
N PRO A 186 0.93 -5.72 -11.52
CA PRO A 186 -0.43 -5.97 -11.08
C PRO A 186 -0.57 -7.38 -10.49
N ASN A 187 -1.22 -7.48 -9.33
CA ASN A 187 -1.25 -8.68 -8.51
C ASN A 187 -2.65 -8.84 -7.90
N PHE A 188 -3.02 -10.05 -7.50
CA PHE A 188 -4.08 -10.25 -6.52
C PHE A 188 -3.69 -11.36 -5.52
N SER A 189 -4.23 -11.30 -4.31
CA SER A 189 -4.18 -12.41 -3.35
C SER A 189 -5.54 -13.07 -3.18
N LEU A 190 -5.54 -14.36 -2.86
CA LEU A 190 -6.74 -15.14 -2.56
C LEU A 190 -6.72 -15.58 -1.09
N SER A 191 -7.86 -15.45 -0.41
CA SER A 191 -8.09 -16.11 0.87
C SER A 191 -9.41 -16.89 0.85
N VAL A 192 -9.46 -17.97 1.61
CA VAL A 192 -10.63 -18.86 1.68
C VAL A 192 -11.01 -19.07 3.15
N SER A 193 -12.28 -18.87 3.49
CA SER A 193 -12.82 -19.10 4.84
C SER A 193 -14.18 -19.79 4.79
N PRO A 194 -14.42 -20.83 5.59
CA PRO A 194 -13.47 -21.51 6.48
C PRO A 194 -12.34 -22.22 5.71
N THR A 195 -11.23 -22.59 6.34
CA THR A 195 -10.11 -23.28 5.65
C THR A 195 -10.36 -24.78 5.46
N SER A 196 -11.28 -25.35 6.24
CA SER A 196 -11.76 -26.72 6.11
C SER A 196 -13.16 -26.87 6.74
N GLN A 197 -14.00 -27.73 6.18
CA GLN A 197 -15.23 -28.20 6.81
C GLN A 197 -15.41 -29.71 6.64
N SER A 198 -16.09 -30.32 7.61
CA SER A 198 -16.61 -31.68 7.50
C SER A 198 -18.08 -31.63 7.11
N THR A 199 -18.49 -32.43 6.14
CA THR A 199 -19.88 -32.55 5.72
C THR A 199 -20.29 -34.02 5.64
N GLY A 200 -21.55 -34.30 5.97
CA GLY A 200 -22.15 -35.62 5.76
C GLY A 200 -22.31 -35.95 4.27
N ALA A 201 -22.36 -37.24 3.94
CA ALA A 201 -22.63 -37.69 2.57
C ALA A 201 -23.98 -37.14 2.09
N GLY A 202 -24.01 -36.58 0.87
CA GLY A 202 -25.21 -35.94 0.29
C GLY A 202 -25.46 -34.49 0.72
N SER A 203 -24.72 -33.96 1.69
CA SER A 203 -24.82 -32.56 2.13
C SER A 203 -23.93 -31.62 1.29
N SER A 204 -24.14 -30.31 1.44
CA SER A 204 -23.32 -29.25 0.81
C SER A 204 -22.74 -28.30 1.86
N THR A 205 -21.56 -27.73 1.57
CA THR A 205 -20.95 -26.66 2.37
C THR A 205 -20.60 -25.47 1.48
N ASN A 206 -20.50 -24.29 2.10
CA ASN A 206 -20.07 -23.06 1.48
C ASN A 206 -18.72 -22.61 2.03
N TYR A 207 -17.86 -22.17 1.12
CA TYR A 207 -16.62 -21.45 1.37
C TYR A 207 -16.77 -20.03 0.83
N THR A 208 -16.24 -19.05 1.54
CA THR A 208 -16.08 -17.69 1.03
C THR A 208 -14.68 -17.58 0.45
N VAL A 209 -14.58 -17.28 -0.85
CA VAL A 209 -13.32 -16.94 -1.50
C VAL A 209 -13.26 -15.42 -1.66
N THR A 210 -12.25 -14.82 -1.04
CA THR A 210 -11.99 -13.38 -1.12
C THR A 210 -10.81 -13.15 -2.05
N VAL A 211 -11.06 -12.43 -3.14
CA VAL A 211 -10.01 -11.90 -4.02
C VAL A 211 -9.70 -10.48 -3.54
N THR A 212 -8.43 -10.21 -3.25
CA THR A 212 -7.96 -8.86 -2.91
C THR A 212 -7.01 -8.39 -4.00
N PRO A 213 -7.44 -7.45 -4.86
CA PRO A 213 -6.57 -6.81 -5.85
C PRO A 213 -5.43 -6.04 -5.19
N ALA A 214 -4.26 -6.09 -5.82
CA ALA A 214 -3.04 -5.41 -5.41
C ALA A 214 -2.39 -4.73 -6.62
N ASN A 215 -1.55 -3.72 -6.39
CA ASN A 215 -0.76 -3.04 -7.43
C ASN A 215 -1.60 -2.53 -8.63
N GLY A 216 -2.80 -2.00 -8.37
CA GLY A 216 -3.68 -1.50 -9.42
C GLY A 216 -4.33 -2.57 -10.30
N PHE A 217 -4.32 -3.84 -9.89
CA PHE A 217 -4.98 -4.92 -10.61
C PHE A 217 -6.48 -4.66 -10.78
N SER A 218 -6.94 -4.65 -12.02
CA SER A 218 -8.35 -4.48 -12.43
C SER A 218 -8.84 -5.61 -13.33
N GLY A 219 -8.01 -6.64 -13.54
CA GLY A 219 -8.34 -7.80 -14.37
C GLY A 219 -9.41 -8.69 -13.75
N GLY A 220 -10.07 -9.48 -14.58
CA GLY A 220 -10.95 -10.55 -14.10
C GLY A 220 -10.13 -11.70 -13.50
N VAL A 221 -10.60 -12.28 -12.39
CA VAL A 221 -10.04 -13.51 -11.81
C VAL A 221 -11.04 -14.65 -12.06
N THR A 222 -10.64 -15.63 -12.87
CA THR A 222 -11.44 -16.85 -13.09
C THR A 222 -11.05 -17.90 -12.06
N LEU A 223 -12.01 -18.30 -11.23
CA LEU A 223 -11.81 -19.36 -10.24
C LEU A 223 -12.19 -20.72 -10.85
N SER A 224 -11.40 -21.74 -10.57
CA SER A 224 -11.68 -23.12 -10.98
C SER A 224 -11.27 -24.09 -9.87
N THR A 225 -11.83 -25.29 -9.93
CA THR A 225 -11.64 -26.36 -8.95
C THR A 225 -11.33 -27.66 -9.67
N THR A 226 -10.35 -28.40 -9.14
CA THR A 226 -9.91 -29.68 -9.69
C THR A 226 -9.71 -30.68 -8.56
N GLY A 227 -9.73 -31.98 -8.87
CA GLY A 227 -9.44 -33.03 -7.88
C GLY A 227 -10.60 -33.37 -6.95
N LEU A 228 -11.85 -33.14 -7.37
CA LEU A 228 -13.04 -33.54 -6.61
C LEU A 228 -13.23 -35.08 -6.66
N PRO A 229 -13.65 -35.72 -5.55
CA PRO A 229 -14.00 -37.15 -5.54
C PRO A 229 -15.19 -37.47 -6.46
N SER A 230 -15.32 -38.71 -6.94
CA SER A 230 -16.42 -39.11 -7.85
C SER A 230 -17.79 -38.80 -7.26
N GLY A 231 -18.65 -38.06 -7.96
CA GLY A 231 -19.98 -37.67 -7.45
C GLY A 231 -19.98 -36.47 -6.50
N ALA A 232 -18.90 -35.67 -6.49
CA ALA A 232 -18.91 -34.30 -6.00
C ALA A 232 -19.04 -33.31 -7.16
N SER A 233 -19.66 -32.18 -6.86
CA SER A 233 -19.65 -30.99 -7.69
C SER A 233 -19.18 -29.79 -6.88
N SER A 234 -18.73 -28.77 -7.59
CA SER A 234 -18.46 -27.46 -7.00
C SER A 234 -18.94 -26.38 -7.95
N SER A 235 -19.37 -25.26 -7.40
CA SER A 235 -19.75 -24.09 -8.18
C SER A 235 -19.30 -22.82 -7.49
N PHE A 236 -19.02 -21.80 -8.29
CA PHE A 236 -18.70 -20.46 -7.83
C PHE A 236 -19.89 -19.54 -8.11
N SER A 237 -20.30 -18.76 -7.12
CA SER A 237 -21.33 -17.72 -7.22
C SER A 237 -20.68 -16.37 -6.89
N PRO A 238 -20.29 -15.57 -7.91
CA PRO A 238 -19.54 -14.31 -7.78
C PRO A 238 -20.08 -13.32 -6.75
#